data_AF-A0A956ZAA8-F1
#
_entry.id   AF-A0A956ZAA8-F1
#
_cell.length_a   1.000
_cell.length_b   1.000
_cell.length_c   1.000
_cell.angle_alpha   90.00
_cell.angle_beta   90.00
_cell.angle_gamma   90.00
#
_symmetry.space_group_name_H-M   'P 1'
#
loop_
_entity.id
_entity.type
_entity.pdbx_description
1 polymer ?
#
loop_
_entity_poly.entity_id
_entity_poly.type
_entity_poly.pdbx_seq_one_letter_code
_entity_poly.pdbx_strand_id
1 'polypeptide(L)' 'MRVLIIGGGIAGLTLAGLLQQRGFKPRVVERIPEYGKV' A
#
# COMPACT_ATOMS: atom_id res chain seq x y z
N MET A 1 -2.63 -10.66 -12.02
CA MET A 1 -1.55 -9.63 -12.00
C MET A 1 -1.07 -9.44 -10.57
N ARG A 2 0.24 -9.33 -10.34
CA ARG A 2 0.82 -9.08 -9.00
C ARG A 2 1.33 -7.65 -8.94
N VAL A 3 0.97 -6.91 -7.89
CA VAL A 3 1.36 -5.50 -7.70
C VAL A 3 2.09 -5.36 -6.38
N LEU A 4 3.29 -4.77 -6.43
CA LEU A 4 4.09 -4.41 -5.26
C LEU A 4 4.17 -2.88 -5.20
N ILE A 5 3.84 -2.31 -4.05
CA ILE A 5 3.90 -0.88 -3.77
C ILE A 5 4.99 -0.68 -2.73
N ILE A 6 5.97 0.17 -3.03
CA ILE A 6 7.07 0.52 -2.12
C ILE A 6 6.78 1.91 -1.56
N GLY A 7 6.64 2.01 -0.25
CA GLY A 7 6.18 3.21 0.45
C GLY A 7 4.71 3.13 0.84
N GLY A 8 4.41 3.17 2.13
CA GLY A 8 3.09 3.21 2.74
C GLY A 8 2.72 4.59 3.26
N GLY A 9 3.17 5.65 2.59
CA GLY A 9 2.62 6.99 2.76
C GLY A 9 1.22 7.13 2.15
N ILE A 10 0.64 8.33 2.22
CA ILE A 10 -0.74 8.60 1.77
C ILE A 10 -0.99 8.15 0.32
N ALA A 11 -0.06 8.41 -0.59
CA ALA A 11 -0.18 8.02 -1.99
C ALA A 11 -0.18 6.49 -2.18
N GLY A 12 0.76 5.79 -1.52
CA GLY A 12 0.90 4.34 -1.64
C GLY A 12 -0.32 3.59 -1.07
N LEU A 13 -0.82 4.03 0.09
CA LEU A 13 -2.00 3.45 0.71
C LEU A 13 -3.28 3.76 -0.08
N THR A 14 -3.40 4.97 -0.64
CA THR A 14 -4.53 5.34 -1.51
C THR A 14 -4.57 4.45 -2.76
N LEU A 15 -3.42 4.26 -3.42
CA LEU A 15 -3.32 3.38 -4.58
C LEU A 15 -3.66 1.93 -4.21
N ALA A 16 -3.15 1.45 -3.08
CA ALA A 16 -3.43 0.10 -2.59
C ALA A 16 -4.93 -0.13 -2.40
N GLY A 17 -5.64 0.82 -1.77
CA GLY A 17 -7.09 0.75 -1.59
C GLY A 17 -7.86 0.74 -2.91
N LEU A 18 -7.49 1.62 -3.84
CA LEU A 18 -8.15 1.71 -5.15
C LEU A 18 -7.93 0.45 -6.00
N LEU A 19 -6.75 -0.16 -5.94
CA LEU A 19 -6.48 -1.45 -6.57
C LEU A 19 -7.27 -2.58 -5.93
N GLN A 20 -7.42 -2.57 -4.60
CA GLN A 20 -8.18 -3.56 -3.87
C GLN A 20 -9.68 -3.51 -4.21
N GLN A 21 -10.25 -2.31 -4.32
CA GLN A 21 -11.63 -2.10 -4.79
C GLN A 21 -11.87 -2.63 -6.21
N ARG A 22 -10.82 -2.67 -7.05
CA ARG A 22 -10.87 -3.22 -8.41
C ARG A 22 -10.59 -4.73 -8.47
N GLY A 23 -10.52 -5.41 -7.33
CA GLY A 23 -10.31 -6.86 -7.25
C GLY A 23 -8.84 -7.30 -7.32
N PHE A 24 -7.88 -6.36 -7.30
CA PHE A 24 -6.47 -6.70 -7.21
C PHE A 24 -6.05 -6.95 -5.75
N LYS A 25 -4.96 -7.68 -5.57
CA LYS A 25 -4.34 -7.93 -4.25
C LYS A 25 -2.94 -7.31 -4.21
N PRO A 26 -2.82 -5.98 -4.09
CA PRO A 26 -1.52 -5.32 -3.98
C PRO A 26 -0.85 -5.65 -2.64
N ARG A 27 0.49 -5.74 -2.65
CA ARG A 27 1.30 -5.80 -1.42
C ARG A 27 2.01 -4.47 -1.24
N VAL A 28 1.87 -3.87 -0.06
CA VAL A 28 2.59 -2.66 0.33
C VAL A 28 3.79 -3.06 1.19
N VAL A 29 4.96 -2.49 0.90
CA VAL A 29 6.18 -2.63 1.69
C VAL A 29 6.62 -1.24 2.10
N GLU A 30 6.88 -1.05 3.39
CA GLU A 30 7.35 0.19 3.98
C GLU A 30 8.53 -0.12 4.90
N ARG A 31 9.44 0.85 5.06
CA ARG A 31 10.62 0.74 5.92
C ARG A 31 10.25 0.78 7.40
N ILE A 32 9.26 1.59 7.78
CA ILE A 32 8.83 1.70 9.18
C ILE A 32 8.06 0.44 9.60
N PRO A 33 8.26 -0.03 10.85
CA PRO A 33 7.61 -1.24 11.33
C PRO A 33 6.11 -1.05 11.61
N GLU A 34 5.66 0.19 11.81
CA GLU A 34 4.30 0.52 12.20
C GLU A 34 3.89 1.90 11.66
N TYR A 35 2.68 2.00 11.12
CA TYR A 35 2.10 3.25 10.64
C TYR A 35 1.61 4.11 11.81
N GLY A 36 1.70 5.44 11.68
CA GLY A 36 1.12 6.36 12.66
C GLY A 36 1.93 6.56 13.95
N LYS A 37 3.13 5.98 14.07
CA LYS A 37 4.12 6.42 15.06
C LYS A 37 4.66 7.78 14.65
N VAL A 38 4.12 8.82 15.27
CA VAL A 38 4.63 10.19 15.26
C VAL A 38 5.46 10.41 16.51
#